data_AF-A0A1C6PZ66-F1
#
_entry.id   AF-A0A1C6PZ66-F1
#
_cell.length_a   1.000
_cell.length_b   1.000
_cell.length_c   1.000
_cell.angle_alpha   90.00
_cell.angle_beta   90.00
_cell.angle_gamma   90.00
#
_symmetry.space_group_name_H-M   'P 1'
#
loop_
_entity.id
_entity.type
_entity.pdbx_description
1 polymer ?
#
loop_
_entity_poly.entity_id
_entity_poly.type
_entity_poly.pdbx_seq_one_letter_code
_entity_poly.pdbx_strand_id
1 'polypeptide(L)'
;MKKLRRALVPAVMALALGGLVVPAASAAGSSYEAVPHSAGILRTWHATVQCQIVRIKDNNVVGYDRADGTGNSREKAIKAAKANVPVPKGHYKRHCDAKRVW
;
A
#
# COMPACT_ATOMS: atom_id res chain seq x y z
N MET A 1 34.15 -2.01 -3.56
CA MET A 1 35.20 -3.05 -3.68
C MET A 1 34.63 -4.23 -4.45
N LYS A 2 35.27 -4.60 -5.57
CA LYS A 2 34.89 -5.68 -6.50
C LYS A 2 35.02 -7.05 -5.83
N LYS A 3 34.06 -7.95 -6.04
CA LYS A 3 34.29 -9.40 -5.98
C LYS A 3 33.77 -10.03 -7.27
N LEU A 4 34.66 -10.15 -8.26
CA LEU A 4 34.49 -11.07 -9.38
C LEU A 4 34.62 -12.50 -8.85
N ARG A 5 33.75 -13.40 -9.29
CA ARG A 5 34.04 -14.83 -9.32
C ARG A 5 33.75 -15.39 -10.71
N ARG A 6 34.75 -16.11 -11.20
CA ARG A 6 34.99 -16.58 -12.56
C ARG A 6 34.33 -17.94 -12.81
N ALA A 7 33.92 -18.13 -14.06
CA ALA A 7 34.02 -19.32 -14.92
C ALA A 7 33.36 -20.65 -14.46
N LEU A 8 32.50 -21.17 -15.33
CA LEU A 8 32.79 -22.43 -16.06
C LEU A 8 31.84 -22.56 -17.26
N VAL A 9 32.43 -22.59 -18.44
CA VAL A 9 31.81 -22.90 -19.74
C VAL A 9 32.06 -24.39 -19.98
N PRO A 10 31.03 -25.18 -20.31
CA PRO A 10 31.22 -26.36 -21.14
C PRO A 10 30.66 -26.08 -22.54
N ALA A 11 31.59 -25.93 -23.48
CA ALA A 11 31.33 -26.06 -24.90
C ALA A 11 31.09 -27.54 -25.21
N VAL A 12 29.94 -27.86 -25.79
CA VAL A 12 29.74 -29.13 -26.49
C VAL A 12 29.23 -28.80 -27.88
N MET A 13 30.17 -28.79 -28.82
CA MET A 13 29.90 -28.88 -30.25
C MET A 13 29.59 -30.34 -30.58
N ALA A 14 28.43 -30.59 -31.19
CA ALA A 14 28.19 -31.80 -31.96
C ALA A 14 27.47 -31.42 -33.25
N LEU A 15 28.24 -31.42 -34.35
CA LEU A 15 27.71 -31.42 -35.71
C LEU A 15 27.08 -32.77 -36.01
N ALA A 16 25.86 -32.78 -36.55
CA ALA A 16 25.34 -33.88 -37.36
C ALA A 16 24.45 -33.31 -38.46
N LEU A 17 24.95 -33.40 -39.70
CA LEU A 17 24.20 -33.21 -40.94
C LEU A 17 23.36 -34.47 -41.20
N GLY A 18 22.09 -34.27 -41.57
CA GLY A 18 21.30 -35.26 -42.32
C GLY A 18 20.12 -35.86 -41.56
N GLY A 19 18.91 -35.62 -42.07
CA GLY A 19 17.71 -36.35 -41.69
C GLY A 19 16.45 -35.49 -41.63
N LEU A 20 15.73 -35.39 -42.75
CA LEU A 20 14.33 -35.00 -42.79
C LEU A 20 13.53 -35.86 -41.81
N VAL A 21 12.76 -35.26 -40.89
CA VAL A 21 11.38 -35.68 -40.53
C VAL A 21 10.73 -34.70 -39.53
N VAL A 22 9.53 -34.25 -39.95
CA VAL A 22 8.39 -33.73 -39.18
C VAL A 22 8.62 -32.46 -38.33
N PRO A 23 7.99 -31.32 -38.65
CA PRO A 23 7.84 -30.27 -37.67
C PRO A 23 6.90 -30.82 -36.59
N ALA A 24 7.45 -31.20 -35.43
CA ALA A 24 6.64 -31.34 -34.23
C ALA A 24 6.09 -29.94 -33.93
N ALA A 25 4.85 -29.70 -34.37
CA ALA A 25 4.05 -28.61 -33.88
C ALA A 25 3.80 -28.88 -32.39
N SER A 26 4.77 -28.53 -31.56
CA SER A 26 4.56 -28.34 -30.14
C SER A 26 3.58 -27.20 -30.05
N ALA A 27 2.30 -27.55 -29.90
CA ALA A 27 1.29 -26.66 -29.37
C ALA A 27 1.83 -26.21 -28.01
N ALA A 28 2.56 -25.10 -28.03
CA ALA A 28 2.82 -24.31 -26.84
C ALA A 28 1.44 -23.84 -26.41
N GLY A 29 0.80 -24.64 -25.56
CA GLY A 29 -0.32 -24.20 -24.75
C GLY A 29 0.22 -22.99 -24.01
N SER A 30 -0.07 -21.81 -24.57
CA SER A 30 0.19 -20.55 -23.90
C SER A 30 -0.72 -20.60 -22.69
N SER A 31 -0.17 -21.04 -21.56
CA SER A 31 -0.77 -20.87 -20.26
C SER A 31 -0.90 -19.37 -20.07
N TYR A 32 -2.04 -18.84 -20.48
CA TYR A 32 -2.53 -17.59 -19.95
C TYR A 32 -2.74 -17.89 -18.48
N GLU A 33 -1.75 -17.57 -17.64
CA GLU A 33 -2.03 -17.35 -16.23
C GLU A 33 -3.07 -16.24 -16.23
N ALA A 34 -4.32 -16.62 -15.96
CA ALA A 34 -5.37 -15.67 -15.69
C ALA A 34 -4.86 -14.83 -14.52
N VAL A 35 -4.42 -13.59 -14.81
CA VAL A 35 -4.05 -12.61 -13.80
C VAL A 35 -5.23 -12.60 -12.82
N PRO A 36 -5.04 -12.99 -11.55
CA PRO A 36 -6.12 -12.95 -10.59
C PRO A 36 -6.45 -11.48 -10.38
N HIS A 37 -7.38 -10.96 -11.17
CA HIS A 37 -8.09 -9.73 -10.89
C HIS A 37 -9.09 -10.06 -9.78
N SER A 38 -8.57 -10.34 -8.59
CA SER A 38 -9.29 -10.01 -7.38
C SER A 38 -9.25 -8.48 -7.28
N ALA A 39 -10.12 -7.82 -8.05
CA ALA A 39 -10.57 -6.48 -7.74
C ALA A 39 -11.35 -6.57 -6.42
N GLY A 40 -10.61 -6.79 -5.33
CA GLY A 40 -11.15 -6.78 -3.99
C GLY A 40 -11.69 -5.38 -3.80
N ILE A 41 -13.02 -5.27 -3.63
CA ILE A 41 -13.64 -4.02 -3.22
C ILE A 41 -12.97 -3.64 -1.91
N LEU A 42 -12.02 -2.71 -1.97
CA LEU A 42 -11.33 -2.21 -0.80
C LEU A 42 -12.40 -1.52 0.04
N ARG A 43 -12.76 -2.15 1.16
CA ARG A 43 -13.69 -1.54 2.11
C ARG A 43 -13.16 -0.17 2.49
N THR A 44 -13.93 0.87 2.15
CA THR A 44 -13.62 2.24 2.53
C THR A 44 -14.29 2.50 3.87
N TRP A 45 -13.47 2.78 4.87
CA TRP A 45 -13.91 3.19 6.19
C TRP A 45 -13.91 4.70 6.27
N HIS A 46 -14.89 5.22 6.99
CA HIS A 46 -15.01 6.62 7.33
C HIS A 46 -14.99 6.76 8.85
N ALA A 47 -14.35 7.81 9.35
CA ALA A 47 -14.33 8.10 10.77
C ALA A 47 -14.47 9.61 11.01
N THR A 48 -15.27 9.97 12.00
CA THR A 48 -15.34 11.32 12.56
C THR A 48 -14.68 11.30 13.93
N VAL A 49 -13.72 12.19 14.15
CA VAL A 49 -13.09 12.38 15.46
C VAL A 49 -13.39 13.77 16.00
N GLN A 50 -13.35 13.90 17.32
CA GLN A 50 -13.38 15.18 18.01
C GLN A 50 -12.17 15.28 18.93
N CYS A 51 -11.41 16.37 18.83
CA CYS A 51 -10.26 16.66 19.68
C CYS A 51 -10.51 17.92 20.50
N GLN A 52 -9.91 17.98 21.69
CA GLN A 52 -9.75 19.23 22.43
C GLN A 52 -8.67 20.08 21.77
N ILE A 53 -8.94 21.36 21.60
CA ILE A 53 -7.96 22.35 21.18
C ILE A 53 -7.48 23.09 22.43
N VAL A 54 -6.18 23.02 22.67
CA VAL A 54 -5.53 23.57 23.85
C VAL A 54 -4.56 24.65 23.42
N ARG A 55 -4.65 25.82 24.06
CA ARG A 55 -3.74 26.94 23.83
C ARG A 55 -2.41 26.67 24.52
N ILE A 56 -1.30 26.84 23.79
CA ILE A 56 0.05 26.52 24.28
C ILE A 56 0.46 27.46 25.43
N LYS A 57 0.09 28.75 25.35
CA LYS A 57 0.52 29.79 26.31
C LYS A 57 0.16 29.46 27.76
N ASP A 58 -1.03 28.95 27.98
CA ASP A 58 -1.64 28.81 29.31
C ASP A 58 -2.25 27.42 29.55
N ASN A 59 -2.03 26.47 28.63
CA ASN A 59 -2.54 25.11 28.70
C ASN A 59 -4.08 25.04 28.88
N ASN A 60 -4.78 26.09 28.46
CA ASN A 60 -6.22 26.18 28.60
C ASN A 60 -6.93 25.55 27.39
N VAL A 61 -8.02 24.82 27.66
CA VAL A 61 -8.87 24.26 26.60
C VAL A 61 -9.73 25.39 26.04
N VAL A 62 -9.54 25.73 24.77
CA VAL A 62 -10.28 26.80 24.10
C VAL A 62 -11.54 26.29 23.41
N GLY A 63 -11.61 24.98 23.15
CA GLY A 63 -12.78 24.38 22.49
C GLY A 63 -12.52 22.96 22.03
N TYR A 64 -13.44 22.47 21.19
CA TYR A 64 -13.36 21.15 20.58
C TYR A 64 -13.60 21.28 19.08
N ASP A 65 -12.70 20.70 18.29
CA ASP A 65 -12.84 20.65 16.84
C ASP A 65 -13.03 19.22 16.34
N ARG A 66 -13.73 19.09 15.23
CA ARG A 66 -14.04 17.82 14.58
C ARG A 66 -13.47 17.77 13.18
N ALA A 67 -13.07 16.59 12.77
CA ALA A 67 -12.75 16.31 11.38
C ALA A 67 -13.06 14.87 11.03
N ASP A 68 -13.26 14.69 9.72
CA ASP A 68 -13.49 13.41 9.11
C ASP A 68 -12.23 12.90 8.42
N GLY A 69 -12.17 11.58 8.29
CA GLY A 69 -11.10 10.90 7.58
C GLY A 69 -11.58 9.60 6.98
N THR A 70 -10.87 9.18 5.95
CA THR A 70 -11.16 7.94 5.23
C THR A 70 -9.93 7.06 5.18
N GLY A 71 -10.14 5.75 5.06
CA GLY A 71 -9.04 4.80 4.96
C GLY A 71 -9.51 3.41 4.57
N ASN A 72 -8.58 2.57 4.13
CA ASN A 72 -8.87 1.17 3.81
C ASN A 72 -8.92 0.25 5.06
N SER A 73 -8.80 0.83 6.26
CA SER A 73 -9.06 0.18 7.54
C SER A 73 -9.65 1.19 8.52
N ARG A 74 -10.30 0.68 9.57
CA ARG A 74 -10.85 1.49 10.66
C ARG A 74 -9.80 2.40 11.29
N GLU A 75 -8.62 1.85 11.58
CA GLU A 75 -7.50 2.57 12.20
C GLU A 75 -6.97 3.66 11.29
N LYS A 76 -6.88 3.40 9.98
CA LYS A 76 -6.44 4.40 9.01
C LYS A 76 -7.45 5.53 8.87
N ALA A 77 -8.74 5.23 8.84
CA ALA A 77 -9.79 6.25 8.81
C ALA A 77 -9.71 7.15 10.06
N ILE A 78 -9.56 6.58 11.26
CA ILE A 78 -9.40 7.35 12.51
C ILE A 78 -8.11 8.17 12.48
N LYS A 79 -6.99 7.60 12.02
CA LYS A 79 -5.71 8.31 11.93
C LYS A 79 -5.79 9.49 10.96
N ALA A 80 -6.42 9.29 9.79
CA ALA A 80 -6.68 10.33 8.81
C ALA A 80 -7.56 11.43 9.41
N ALA A 81 -8.65 11.05 10.09
CA ALA A 81 -9.55 12.00 10.74
C ALA A 81 -8.81 12.85 11.79
N LYS A 82 -7.97 12.23 12.63
CA LYS A 82 -7.13 12.94 13.60
C LYS A 82 -6.15 13.90 12.94
N ALA A 83 -5.58 13.55 11.79
CA ALA A 83 -4.66 14.42 11.06
C ALA A 83 -5.37 15.66 10.50
N ASN A 84 -6.61 15.49 10.04
CA ASN A 84 -7.41 16.54 9.41
C ASN A 84 -8.02 17.55 10.37
N VAL A 85 -7.96 17.32 11.70
CA VAL A 85 -8.49 18.28 12.68
C VAL A 85 -7.77 19.62 12.55
N PRO A 86 -8.50 20.72 12.30
CA PRO A 86 -7.89 22.04 12.20
C PRO A 86 -7.33 22.43 13.57
N VAL A 87 -6.10 22.94 13.57
CA VAL A 87 -5.46 23.46 14.78
C VAL A 87 -4.95 24.87 14.48
N PRO A 88 -5.52 25.92 15.09
CA PRO A 88 -5.04 27.27 14.89
C PRO A 88 -3.62 27.44 15.44
N LYS A 89 -2.87 28.43 14.91
CA LYS A 89 -1.51 28.72 15.39
C LYS A 89 -1.51 29.01 16.89
N GLY A 90 -0.48 28.55 17.60
CA GLY A 90 -0.36 28.68 19.05
C GLY A 90 -1.21 27.70 19.86
N HIS A 91 -1.79 26.69 19.20
CA HIS A 91 -2.59 25.65 19.84
C HIS A 91 -2.07 24.26 19.46
N TYR A 92 -2.49 23.25 20.23
CA TYR A 92 -2.27 21.85 19.92
C TYR A 92 -3.54 21.05 20.21
N LYS A 93 -3.65 19.87 19.58
CA LYS A 93 -4.76 18.94 19.81
C LYS A 93 -4.43 17.94 20.90
N ARG A 94 -5.42 17.64 21.75
CA ARG A 94 -5.35 16.66 22.84
C ARG A 94 -6.66 15.89 22.94
N HIS A 95 -6.65 14.71 23.57
CA HIS A 95 -7.85 13.91 23.86
C HIS A 95 -8.77 13.73 22.64
N CYS A 96 -8.19 13.17 21.57
CA CYS A 96 -8.90 12.94 20.31
C CYS A 96 -9.66 11.61 20.34
N ASP A 97 -10.98 11.68 20.46
CA ASP A 97 -11.87 10.53 20.50
C ASP A 97 -12.57 10.32 19.16
N ALA A 98 -12.70 9.05 18.76
CA ALA A 98 -13.58 8.69 17.66
C ALA A 98 -15.05 8.79 18.11
N LYS A 99 -15.85 9.60 17.42
CA LYS A 99 -17.27 9.79 17.71
C LYS A 99 -18.15 8.89 16.84
N ARG A 100 -17.70 8.61 15.61
CA ARG A 100 -18.40 7.73 14.68
C ARG A 100 -17.39 7.06 13.75
N VAL A 101 -17.61 5.79 13.44
CA VAL A 101 -16.86 5.04 12.43
C VAL A 101 -17.86 4.16 11.67
N TRP A 102 -17.80 4.17 10.34
CA TRP A 102 -18.69 3.41 9.46
C TRP A 102 -17.96 2.92 8.20
#